data_AF-A0A482UHD9-F1
#
_entry.id   AF-A0A482UHD9-F1
#
_cell.length_a   1.000
_cell.length_b   1.000
_cell.length_c   1.000
_cell.angle_alpha   90.00
_cell.angle_beta   90.00
_cell.angle_gamma   90.00
#
_symmetry.space_group_name_H-M   'P 1'
#
loop_
_entity.id
_entity.type
_entity.pdbx_description
1 polymer ?
#
loop_
_entity_poly.entity_id
_entity_poly.type
_entity_poly.pdbx_seq_one_letter_code
_entity_poly.pdbx_strand_id
1 'polypeptide(L)' 'MNTATTETVDEIDAYDLATYAREHGKWLGSIARAIQLNCKHKNGRDALDLANLAQYLADDLSNYMDCEAERIKRVGGLQ' A
#
# COMPACT_ATOMS: atom_id res chain seq x y z
N MET A 1 6.05 35.84 -11.60
CA MET A 1 5.55 34.83 -12.55
C MET A 1 5.60 33.49 -11.83
N ASN A 2 4.44 32.94 -11.45
CA ASN A 2 4.38 31.57 -10.93
C ASN A 2 4.43 30.64 -12.14
N THR A 3 5.53 29.93 -12.32
CA THR A 3 5.58 28.77 -13.20
C THR A 3 4.72 27.69 -12.56
N ALA A 4 3.44 27.63 -12.96
CA ALA A 4 2.61 26.47 -12.66
C ALA A 4 3.27 25.27 -13.33
N THR A 5 3.91 24.41 -12.55
CA THR A 5 4.40 23.13 -13.04
C THR A 5 3.17 22.32 -13.44
N THR A 6 2.98 22.09 -14.74
CA THR A 6 1.92 21.22 -15.22
C THR A 6 2.27 19.81 -14.78
N GLU A 7 1.58 19.31 -13.75
CA GLU A 7 1.66 17.91 -13.35
C GLU A 7 1.18 17.04 -14.51
N THR A 8 1.92 15.98 -14.84
CA THR A 8 1.60 15.01 -15.90
C THR A 8 1.68 13.61 -15.32
N VAL A 9 0.84 12.69 -15.80
CA VAL A 9 0.95 11.26 -15.47
C VAL A 9 1.78 10.58 -16.54
N ASP A 10 2.79 9.82 -16.14
CA ASP A 10 3.66 9.07 -17.04
C ASP A 10 3.91 7.61 -16.59
N GLU A 11 4.85 6.95 -17.26
CA GLU A 11 5.22 5.56 -16.98
C GLU A 11 5.93 5.37 -15.63
N ILE A 12 6.54 6.43 -15.08
CA ILE A 12 7.20 6.40 -13.77
C ILE A 12 6.13 6.31 -12.69
N ASP A 13 5.03 7.08 -12.79
CA ASP A 13 3.93 7.00 -11.82
C ASP A 13 3.35 5.58 -11.74
N ALA A 14 3.15 4.94 -12.89
CA ALA A 14 2.65 3.57 -12.97
C ALA A 14 3.64 2.55 -12.38
N TYR A 15 4.93 2.74 -12.62
CA TYR A 15 5.99 1.91 -12.06
C TYR A 15 6.09 2.06 -10.54
N ASP A 16 6.00 3.29 -10.03
CA ASP A 16 6.05 3.59 -8.60
C ASP A 16 4.85 2.98 -7.87
N LEU A 17 3.64 3.12 -8.41
CA LEU A 17 2.45 2.45 -7.87
C LEU A 17 2.61 0.91 -7.84
N ALA A 18 3.10 0.32 -8.93
CA ALA A 18 3.29 -1.12 -9.01
C ALA A 18 4.37 -1.64 -8.04
N THR A 19 5.45 -0.89 -7.87
CA THR A 19 6.53 -1.26 -6.94
C THR A 19 6.11 -1.08 -5.48
N TYR A 20 5.43 0.02 -5.14
CA TYR A 20 4.86 0.27 -3.82
C TYR A 20 3.86 -0.84 -3.42
N ALA A 21 2.90 -1.15 -4.30
CA ALA A 21 1.94 -2.24 -4.05
C ALA A 21 2.62 -3.60 -3.88
N ARG A 22 3.65 -3.89 -4.68
CA ARG A 22 4.44 -5.12 -4.57
C ARG A 22 5.18 -5.21 -3.23
N GLU A 23 5.72 -4.11 -2.72
CA GLU A 23 6.41 -4.08 -1.43
C GLU A 23 5.44 -4.30 -0.25
N HIS A 24 4.30 -3.60 -0.23
CA HIS A 24 3.26 -3.85 0.78
C HIS A 24 2.76 -5.30 0.73
N GLY A 25 2.59 -5.87 -0.46
CA GLY A 25 2.22 -7.28 -0.63
C GLY A 25 3.22 -8.25 0.04
N LYS A 26 4.53 -7.96 -0.06
CA LYS A 26 5.56 -8.76 0.63
C LYS A 26 5.48 -8.61 2.15
N TRP A 27 5.24 -7.40 2.65
CA TRP A 27 5.12 -7.16 4.09
C TRP A 27 3.90 -7.86 4.67
N LEU A 28 2.74 -7.71 4.04
CA LEU A 28 1.50 -8.39 4.44
C LEU A 28 1.66 -9.92 4.40
N GLY A 29 2.27 -10.46 3.33
CA GLY A 29 2.59 -11.89 3.26
C GLY A 29 3.52 -12.37 4.37
N SER A 30 4.50 -11.55 4.76
CA SER A 30 5.42 -11.86 5.85
C SER A 30 4.71 -11.85 7.21
N ILE A 31 3.80 -10.91 7.44
CA ILE A 31 3.00 -10.85 8.66
C ILE A 31 2.04 -12.04 8.73
N ALA A 32 1.37 -12.38 7.63
CA ALA A 32 0.53 -13.58 7.55
C ALA A 32 1.32 -14.85 7.89
N ARG A 33 2.57 -14.97 7.39
CA ARG A 33 3.47 -16.06 7.75
C ARG A 33 3.83 -16.04 9.24
N ALA A 34 4.09 -14.87 9.81
CA ALA A 34 4.37 -14.71 11.23
C ALA A 34 3.16 -15.14 12.09
N ILE A 35 1.94 -14.78 11.72
CA ILE A 35 0.70 -15.21 12.39
C ILE A 35 0.58 -16.74 12.36
N GLN A 36 0.77 -17.38 11.20
CA GLN A 36 0.73 -18.84 11.08
C GLN A 36 1.73 -19.53 12.02
N LEU A 37 2.97 -19.03 12.06
CA LEU A 37 4.01 -19.56 12.94
C LEU A 37 3.70 -19.29 14.41
N ASN A 38 3.11 -18.14 14.73
CA ASN A 38 2.67 -17.80 16.08
C ASN A 38 1.58 -18.75 16.58
N CYS A 39 0.56 -19.00 15.75
CA CYS A 39 -0.48 -19.97 16.06
C CYS A 39 0.09 -21.37 16.26
N LYS A 40 1.02 -21.80 15.39
CA LYS A 40 1.62 -23.14 15.44
C LYS A 40 2.55 -23.37 16.64
N HIS A 41 3.34 -22.37 17.02
CA HIS A 41 4.45 -22.55 17.95
C HIS A 41 4.32 -21.77 19.27
N LYS A 42 3.46 -20.75 19.31
CA LYS A 42 3.26 -19.87 20.46
C LYS A 42 1.79 -19.80 20.91
N ASN A 43 0.96 -20.74 20.46
CA ASN A 43 -0.47 -20.81 20.75
C ASN A 43 -1.23 -19.50 20.43
N GLY A 44 -0.77 -18.76 19.40
CA GLY A 44 -1.42 -17.53 18.97
C GLY A 44 -1.22 -16.33 19.91
N ARG A 45 -0.27 -16.40 20.85
CA ARG A 45 0.00 -15.34 21.84
C ARG A 45 0.11 -13.94 21.24
N ASP A 46 0.76 -13.81 20.08
CA ASP A 46 1.03 -12.51 19.45
C ASP A 46 0.16 -12.31 18.19
N ALA A 47 -0.82 -13.18 17.94
CA ALA A 47 -1.58 -13.19 16.68
C ALA A 47 -2.43 -11.92 16.49
N LEU A 48 -3.00 -11.37 17.58
CA LEU A 48 -3.80 -10.14 17.53
C LEU A 48 -2.94 -8.93 17.17
N ASP A 49 -1.79 -8.76 17.82
CA ASP A 49 -0.89 -7.63 17.54
C ASP A 49 -0.36 -7.69 16.10
N LEU A 50 -0.03 -8.88 15.61
CA LEU A 50 0.36 -9.09 14.22
C LEU A 50 -0.79 -8.80 13.24
N ALA A 51 -2.02 -9.19 13.58
CA ALA A 51 -3.19 -8.89 12.75
C ALA A 51 -3.48 -7.38 12.69
N ASN A 52 -3.35 -6.67 13.83
CA ASN A 52 -3.50 -5.22 13.88
C ASN A 52 -2.43 -4.52 13.03
N LEU A 53 -1.18 -5.00 13.05
CA LEU A 53 -0.13 -4.48 12.18
C LEU A 53 -0.45 -4.72 10.69
N ALA A 54 -0.95 -5.91 10.34
CA ALA A 54 -1.38 -6.20 8.97
C ALA A 54 -2.51 -5.27 8.53
N GLN A 55 -3.50 -5.03 9.40
CA GLN A 55 -4.60 -4.11 9.12
C GLN A 55 -4.09 -2.69 8.89
N TYR A 56 -3.23 -2.18 9.78
CA TYR A 56 -2.64 -0.84 9.62
C TYR A 56 -1.93 -0.67 8.27
N LEU A 57 -1.12 -1.65 7.85
CA LEU A 57 -0.39 -1.58 6.57
C LEU A 57 -1.32 -1.72 5.35
N ALA A 58 -2.43 -2.44 5.49
CA ALA A 58 -3.44 -2.55 4.44
C ALA A 58 -4.23 -1.25 4.28
N ASP A 59 -4.59 -0.61 5.39
CA ASP A 59 -5.29 0.67 5.39
C ASP A 59 -4.39 1.79 4.82
N ASP A 60 -3.11 1.81 5.18
CA ASP A 60 -2.11 2.75 4.64
C ASP A 60 -1.94 2.58 3.12
N LEU A 61 -1.78 1.33 2.65
CA LEU A 61 -1.73 1.02 1.22
C LEU A 61 -3.00 1.50 0.51
N SER A 62 -4.18 1.20 1.05
CA SER A 62 -5.46 1.59 0.45
C SER A 62 -5.56 3.11 0.32
N ASN A 63 -5.26 3.83 1.40
CA ASN A 63 -5.32 5.28 1.41
C ASN A 63 -4.35 5.91 0.39
N TYR A 64 -3.12 5.40 0.29
CA TYR A 64 -2.16 5.88 -0.70
C TYR A 64 -2.64 5.61 -2.13
N MET A 65 -3.10 4.39 -2.41
CA MET A 65 -3.59 4.01 -3.74
C MET A 65 -4.81 4.82 -4.15
N ASP A 66 -5.73 5.10 -3.23
CA ASP A 66 -6.91 5.95 -3.48
C ASP A 66 -6.51 7.40 -3.78
N CYS A 67 -5.56 7.95 -3.01
CA CYS A 67 -5.02 9.30 -3.26
C CYS A 67 -4.39 9.40 -4.66
N GLU A 68 -3.59 8.41 -5.04
CA GLU A 68 -2.94 8.38 -6.34
C GLU A 68 -3.92 8.13 -7.49
N ALA A 69 -4.95 7.30 -7.29
CA ALA A 69 -6.00 7.10 -8.26
C ALA A 69 -6.77 8.40 -8.54
N GLU A 70 -7.14 9.15 -7.50
CA GLU A 70 -7.80 10.45 -7.65
C GLU A 70 -6.88 11.51 -8.29
N ARG A 71 -5.57 11.49 -7.97
CA ARG A 71 -4.57 12.33 -8.63
C ARG A 71 -4.48 12.03 -10.12
N ILE A 72 -4.33 10.75 -10.49
CA ILE A 72 -4.26 10.30 -11.89
C ILE A 72 -5.53 10.65 -12.64
N LYS A 73 -6.70 10.44 -12.05
CA LYS A 73 -7.99 10.81 -12.65
C LYS A 73 -8.05 12.31 -12.96
N ARG A 74 -7.65 13.16 -12.01
CA ARG A 74 -7.63 14.61 -12.15
C ARG A 74 -6.64 15.07 -13.23
N VAL A 75 -5.42 14.55 -13.24
CA VAL A 75 -4.35 14.98 -14.14
C VAL A 75 -4.52 14.39 -15.54
N GLY A 76 -4.95 13.13 -15.65
CA GLY A 76 -5.17 12.42 -16.91
C GLY A 76 -6.47 12.79 -17.64
N GLY A 77 -7.33 13.63 -17.05
CA GLY A 77 -8.58 14.07 -17.67
C GLY A 77 -9.64 12.98 -17.80
N LEU A 78 -9.61 11.96 -16.92
CA LEU A 78 -10.51 10.79 -16.95
C LEU A 78 -11.88 11.06 -16.28
N GLN A 79 -12.47 12.24 -16.53
CA GLN A 79 -13.79 12.60 -15.97
C GLN A 79 -14.95 11.85 -16.62
#